data_AF-A0A8X6VXJ0-F1
#
_entry.id   AF-A0A8X6VXJ0-F1
#
_cell.length_a   1.000
_cell.length_b   1.000
_cell.length_c   1.000
_cell.angle_alpha   90.00
_cell.angle_beta   90.00
_cell.angle_gamma   90.00
#
_symmetry.space_group_name_H-M   'P 1'
#
loop_
_entity.id
_entity.type
_entity.pdbx_description
1 polymer ?
#
loop_
_entity_poly.entity_id
_entity_poly.type
_entity_poly.pdbx_seq_one_letter_code
_entity_poly.pdbx_strand_id
1 'polypeptide(L)'
;MIHDPCGVLNPSSSCMKEGKCTKKYPRGRLKDTKTSYKGYPLYRRRAPEDGGRTIPQKTRGVTQEILIDNSWLAHILLSSL
;
A
#
# COMPACT_ATOMS: atom_id res chain seq x y z
N MET A 1 -1.00 3.98 9.08
CA MET A 1 -0.05 2.84 9.10
C MET A 1 0.39 2.53 7.68
N ILE A 2 1.60 2.01 7.50
CA ILE A 2 2.12 1.51 6.22
C ILE A 2 1.80 0.02 6.15
N HIS A 3 1.31 -0.46 5.00
CA HIS A 3 1.14 -1.88 4.74
C HIS A 3 2.51 -2.49 4.53
N ASP A 4 2.78 -3.60 5.20
CA ASP A 4 4.02 -4.32 4.96
C ASP A 4 4.09 -4.81 3.51
N PRO A 5 5.30 -4.85 2.95
CA PRO A 5 5.57 -5.38 1.63
C PRO A 5 4.94 -6.76 1.43
N CYS A 6 4.34 -6.98 0.27
CA CYS A 6 3.68 -8.22 -0.11
C CYS A 6 3.78 -8.45 -1.62
N GLY A 7 3.23 -9.54 -2.11
CA GLY A 7 3.35 -9.90 -3.53
C GLY A 7 4.71 -10.55 -3.79
N VAL A 8 5.35 -10.17 -4.89
CA VAL A 8 6.70 -10.67 -5.23
C VAL A 8 7.72 -10.31 -4.16
N LEU A 9 7.56 -9.16 -3.50
CA LEU A 9 8.46 -8.68 -2.45
C LEU A 9 8.36 -9.51 -1.16
N ASN A 10 7.19 -10.09 -0.88
CA ASN A 10 7.00 -11.01 0.22
C ASN A 10 5.76 -11.89 -0.04
N PRO A 11 5.96 -13.07 -0.66
CA PRO A 11 4.87 -14.00 -0.94
C PRO A 11 4.26 -14.62 0.33
N SER A 12 5.00 -14.58 1.45
CA SER A 12 4.58 -15.15 2.74
C SER A 12 3.68 -14.22 3.57
N SER A 13 3.46 -12.98 3.13
CA SER A 13 2.60 -12.03 3.84
C SER A 13 1.18 -12.58 4.01
N SER A 14 0.57 -12.39 5.19
CA SER A 14 -0.77 -12.91 5.51
C SER A 14 -1.90 -12.39 4.61
N CYS A 15 -1.67 -11.27 3.90
CA CYS A 15 -2.61 -10.74 2.92
C CYS A 15 -2.60 -11.51 1.59
N MET A 16 -1.63 -12.39 1.35
CA MET A 16 -1.48 -13.17 0.13
C MET A 16 -2.42 -14.37 0.12
N LYS A 17 -3.17 -14.55 -0.98
CA LYS A 17 -3.97 -15.74 -1.27
C LYS A 17 -3.84 -16.07 -2.75
N GLU A 18 -3.55 -17.33 -3.07
CA GLU A 18 -3.39 -17.80 -4.47
C GLU A 18 -2.39 -16.94 -5.28
N GLY A 19 -1.28 -16.56 -4.65
CA GLY A 19 -0.24 -15.72 -5.26
C GLY A 19 -0.62 -14.25 -5.44
N LYS A 20 -1.78 -13.80 -4.95
CA LYS A 20 -2.26 -12.40 -5.10
C LYS A 20 -2.51 -11.74 -3.75
N CYS A 21 -2.18 -10.46 -3.64
CA CYS A 21 -2.52 -9.68 -2.45
C CYS A 21 -4.03 -9.39 -2.42
N THR A 22 -4.74 -9.95 -1.43
CA THR A 22 -6.18 -9.75 -1.23
C THR A 22 -6.55 -8.29 -0.94
N LYS A 23 -5.61 -7.54 -0.34
CA LYS A 23 -5.77 -6.11 -0.02
C LYS A 23 -5.35 -5.17 -1.16
N LYS A 24 -4.88 -5.72 -2.28
CA LYS A 24 -4.53 -5.00 -3.52
C LYS A 24 -3.40 -3.97 -3.34
N TYR A 25 -2.33 -4.36 -2.65
CA TYR A 25 -1.12 -3.55 -2.52
C TYR A 25 -0.04 -3.97 -3.56
N PRO A 26 0.79 -3.02 -4.03
CA PRO A 26 0.67 -1.57 -3.82
C PRO A 26 -0.59 -0.98 -4.48
N ARG A 27 -1.18 0.06 -3.88
CA ARG A 27 -2.38 0.72 -4.40
C ARG A 27 -2.02 1.69 -5.52
N GLY A 28 -2.91 1.85 -6.50
CA GLY A 28 -2.75 2.88 -7.53
C GLY A 28 -2.55 4.28 -6.93
N ARG A 29 -1.66 5.06 -7.54
CA ARG A 29 -1.43 6.46 -7.17
C ARG A 29 -2.66 7.30 -7.55
N LEU A 30 -2.95 8.31 -6.73
CA LEU A 30 -4.05 9.23 -6.94
C LEU A 30 -3.54 10.64 -6.72
N LYS A 31 -3.56 11.47 -7.77
CA LYS A 31 -3.11 12.86 -7.67
C LYS A 31 -4.00 13.71 -6.77
N ASP A 32 -5.29 13.37 -6.68
CA ASP A 32 -6.30 14.10 -5.91
C ASP A 32 -7.23 13.14 -5.17
N THR A 33 -7.84 13.63 -4.09
CA THR A 33 -8.91 12.89 -3.39
C THR A 33 -10.15 12.89 -4.26
N LYS A 34 -10.72 11.72 -4.53
CA LYS A 34 -11.91 11.55 -5.39
C LYS A 34 -13.10 11.02 -4.60
N THR A 35 -14.29 11.50 -4.91
CA THR A 35 -15.53 10.90 -4.39
C THR A 35 -15.71 9.51 -5.00
N SER A 36 -15.89 8.49 -4.16
CA SER A 36 -16.21 7.13 -4.61
C SER A 36 -17.72 6.93 -4.64
N TYR A 37 -18.21 6.17 -5.61
CA TYR A 37 -19.57 5.65 -5.60
C TYR A 37 -19.84 4.71 -4.40
N LYS A 38 -18.80 4.25 -3.71
CA LYS A 38 -18.88 3.35 -2.55
C LYS A 38 -19.10 4.08 -1.21
N GLY A 39 -19.40 5.37 -1.22
CA GLY A 39 -19.73 6.12 -0.01
C GLY A 39 -18.54 6.55 0.86
N TYR A 40 -17.31 6.40 0.38
CA TYR A 40 -16.11 6.90 1.06
C TYR A 40 -15.16 7.61 0.08
N PRO A 41 -14.42 8.64 0.50
CA PRO A 41 -13.44 9.30 -0.35
C PRO A 41 -12.26 8.37 -0.68
N LEU A 42 -11.84 8.36 -1.94
CA LEU A 42 -10.56 7.79 -2.37
C LEU A 42 -9.48 8.84 -2.16
N TYR A 43 -8.75 8.74 -1.06
CA TYR A 43 -7.72 9.73 -0.72
C TYR A 43 -6.56 9.75 -1.72
N ARG A 44 -6.04 10.96 -1.91
CA ARG A 44 -4.82 11.27 -2.65
C ARG A 44 -3.61 10.46 -2.14
N ARG A 45 -2.84 9.91 -3.06
CA ARG A 45 -1.59 9.14 -2.85
C ARG A 45 -0.50 9.70 -3.78
N ARG A 46 0.27 10.66 -3.26
CA ARG A 46 1.33 11.34 -4.03
C ARG A 46 2.43 10.39 -4.42
N ALA A 47 2.79 10.44 -5.69
CA ALA A 47 4.03 9.89 -6.20
C ALA A 47 5.25 10.61 -5.61
N PRO A 48 6.44 10.00 -5.55
CA PRO A 48 7.68 10.69 -5.18
C PRO A 48 7.93 11.95 -6.03
N GLU A 49 7.70 11.86 -7.34
CA GLU A 49 7.80 12.99 -8.28
C GLU A 49 6.80 14.12 -8.01
N ASP A 50 5.69 13.86 -7.31
CA ASP A 50 4.69 14.83 -6.88
C ASP A 50 4.89 15.30 -5.41
N GLY A 51 6.10 15.13 -4.86
CA GLY A 51 6.43 15.44 -3.47
C GLY A 51 5.89 14.41 -2.46
N GLY A 52 5.64 13.19 -2.90
CA GLY A 52 5.41 12.03 -2.04
C GLY A 52 6.70 11.58 -1.36
N ARG A 53 6.58 10.96 -0.19
CA ARG A 53 7.73 10.45 0.56
C ARG A 53 8.00 8.99 0.20
N THR A 54 9.28 8.62 0.18
CA THR A 54 9.75 7.24 0.12
C THR A 54 10.53 6.93 1.40
N ILE A 55 10.32 5.75 1.97
CA ILE A 55 11.08 5.25 3.11
C ILE A 55 11.79 3.95 2.73
N PRO A 56 13.08 3.79 3.02
CA PRO A 56 13.74 2.49 2.92
C PRO A 56 13.17 1.57 4.01
N GLN A 57 12.71 0.39 3.62
CA GLN A 57 12.19 -0.62 4.53
C GLN A 57 12.90 -1.95 4.30
N LYS A 58 13.35 -2.58 5.41
CA LYS A 58 13.85 -3.95 5.41
C LYS A 58 12.68 -4.89 5.64
N THR A 59 12.49 -5.83 4.72
CA THR A 59 11.46 -6.87 4.85
C THR A 59 12.12 -8.16 5.30
N ARG A 60 11.43 -8.92 6.15
CA ARG A 60 11.92 -10.23 6.59
C ARG A 60 12.11 -11.15 5.38
N GLY A 61 13.32 -11.65 5.19
CA GLY A 61 13.67 -12.52 4.07
C GLY A 61 14.13 -11.81 2.78
N VAL A 62 14.15 -10.48 2.77
CA VAL A 62 14.71 -9.69 1.66
C VAL A 62 16.05 -9.10 2.10
N THR A 63 17.12 -9.41 1.37
CA THR A 63 18.49 -8.94 1.66
C THR A 63 18.69 -7.46 1.31
N GLN A 64 17.94 -6.96 0.34
CA GLN A 64 18.00 -5.57 -0.11
C GLN A 64 16.91 -4.72 0.55
N GLU A 65 17.25 -3.47 0.86
CA GLU A 65 16.26 -2.47 1.25
C GLU A 65 15.36 -2.12 0.07
N ILE A 66 14.06 -2.07 0.32
CA ILE A 66 13.08 -1.67 -0.68
C ILE A 66 12.55 -0.27 -0.34
N LEU A 67 12.33 0.53 -1.37
CA LEU A 67 11.77 1.86 -1.22
C LEU A 67 10.25 1.78 -1.20
N ILE A 68 9.66 2.14 -0.07
CA ILE A 68 8.22 2.13 0.15
C ILE A 68 7.68 3.56 0.02
N ASP A 69 6.72 3.73 -0.88
CA ASP A 69 6.04 5.01 -1.12
C ASP A 69 4.59 4.99 -0.61
N ASN A 70 3.85 6.07 -0.90
CA ASN A 70 2.46 6.23 -0.49
C ASN A 70 1.48 5.19 -1.10
N SER A 71 1.89 4.41 -2.09
CA SER A 71 1.08 3.30 -2.62
C SER A 71 0.85 2.21 -1.56
N TRP A 72 1.71 2.15 -0.53
CA TRP A 72 1.64 1.20 0.57
C TRP A 72 0.86 1.73 1.78
N LEU A 73 0.32 2.95 1.76
CA LEU A 73 -0.47 3.45 2.89
C LEU A 73 -1.72 2.58 3.14
N ALA A 74 -1.81 2.03 4.35
CA ALA A 74 -2.97 1.31 4.84
C ALA A 74 -4.05 2.30 5.27
N HIS A 75 -5.22 2.25 4.63
CA HIS A 75 -6.41 2.88 5.22
C HIS A 75 -6.85 2.00 6.37
N ILE A 76 -6.85 2.54 7.58
CA ILE A 76 -7.65 1.98 8.67
C ILE A 76 -9.08 2.38 8.33
N LEU A 77 -9.76 1.58 7.51
CA LEU A 77 -11.20 1.55 7.59
C LEU A 77 -11.48 0.89 8.94
N LEU A 78 -11.99 1.64 9.91
CA LEU A 78 -12.67 1.08 11.07
C LEU A 78 -13.87 0.30 10.52
N SER A 79 -13.66 -0.95 10.15
CA SER A 79 -14.69 -1.83 9.63
C SER A 79 -14.68 -3.11 10.45
N SER A 80 -15.25 -3.00 11.67
CA SER A 80 -15.94 -4.02 12.47
C SER A 80 -15.80 -3.69 13.97
N LEU A 81 -16.74 -2.89 14.49
CA LEU A 81 -17.34 -3.20 15.80
C LEU A 81 -18.48 -4.19 15.53
#